data_AF-A0A090QU70-F1
#
_entry.id   AF-A0A090QU70-F1
#
_cell.length_a   1.000
_cell.length_b   1.000
_cell.length_c   1.000
_cell.angle_alpha   90.00
_cell.angle_beta   90.00
_cell.angle_gamma   90.00
#
_symmetry.space_group_name_H-M   'P 1'
#
loop_
_entity.id
_entity.type
_entity.pdbx_description
1 polymer ?
#
loop_
_entity_poly.entity_id
_entity_poly.type
_entity_poly.pdbx_seq_one_letter_code
_entity_poly.pdbx_strand_id
1 'polypeptide(L)' 'MIAFQGLTSQIKISQGEKGTWYRVILGPYPQKRKAESDRNQLRRVGIEPCAIWYWE' A
#
# COMPACT_ATOMS: atom_id res chain seq x y z
N MET A 1 -6.25 -11.32 -3.22
CA MET A 1 -7.24 -10.76 -2.27
C MET A 1 -6.49 -10.14 -1.11
N ILE A 2 -6.57 -8.81 -0.93
CA ILE A 2 -5.88 -8.08 0.15
C ILE A 2 -6.77 -7.97 1.41
N ALA A 3 -8.09 -7.93 1.23
CA ALA A 3 -9.06 -7.78 2.33
C ALA A 3 -9.13 -8.95 3.32
N PHE A 4 -8.75 -10.17 2.91
CA PHE A 4 -8.81 -11.37 3.77
C PHE A 4 -7.55 -11.62 4.60
N GLN A 5 -6.52 -10.77 4.49
CA GLN A 5 -5.27 -10.90 5.26
C GLN A 5 -5.26 -10.07 6.56
N GLY A 6 -6.39 -9.47 6.95
CA GLY A 6 -6.46 -8.60 8.14
C GLY A 6 -5.70 -7.27 7.98
N LEU A 7 -5.29 -6.95 6.75
CA LEU A 7 -4.66 -5.67 6.38
C LEU A 7 -5.74 -4.76 5.81
N THR A 8 -6.11 -3.73 6.56
CA THR A 8 -7.00 -2.68 6.08
C THR A 8 -6.29 -1.91 4.97
N SER A 9 -6.72 -2.13 3.72
CA SER A 9 -6.24 -1.37 2.58
C SER A 9 -7.17 -0.18 2.31
N GLN A 10 -6.64 1.03 2.32
CA GLN A 10 -7.37 2.23 1.93
C GLN A 10 -7.03 2.57 0.48
N ILE A 11 -8.04 2.65 -0.38
CA ILE A 11 -7.86 3.14 -1.75
C ILE A 11 -8.08 4.65 -1.72
N LYS A 12 -7.01 5.42 -1.92
CA LYS A 12 -7.11 6.87 -2.13
C LYS A 12 -7.19 7.16 -3.62
N ILE A 13 -8.23 7.88 -4.00
CA ILE A 13 -8.44 8.40 -5.35
C ILE A 13 -7.77 9.78 -5.40
N SER A 14 -6.75 9.94 -6.26
CA SER A 14 -6.22 11.26 -6.58
C SER A 14 -6.65 11.62 -8.00
N GLN A 15 -7.55 12.59 -8.09
CA GLN A 15 -7.90 13.24 -9.35
C GLN A 15 -6.84 14.30 -9.64
N GLY A 16 -6.01 14.06 -10.66
CA GLY A 16 -5.15 15.09 -11.22
C GLY A 16 -5.76 15.65 -12.52
N GLU A 17 -5.32 16.82 -12.97
CA GLU A 17 -5.82 17.48 -14.19
C GLU A 17 -5.80 16.60 -15.46
N LYS A 18 -4.98 15.54 -15.50
CA LYS A 18 -4.84 14.63 -16.65
C LYS A 18 -5.45 13.23 -16.44
N GLY A 19 -6.10 12.95 -15.31
CA GLY A 19 -6.75 11.65 -15.09
C GLY A 19 -6.93 11.28 -13.60
N THR A 20 -7.74 10.25 -13.37
CA THR A 20 -7.98 9.67 -12.04
C THR A 20 -6.99 8.53 -11.79
N TRP A 21 -6.21 8.63 -10.72
CA TRP A 21 -5.24 7.60 -10.31
C TRP A 21 -5.66 7.02 -8.97
N TYR A 22 -5.61 5.70 -8.86
CA TYR A 22 -5.95 4.96 -7.65
C TYR A 22 -4.67 4.53 -6.93
N ARG A 23 -4.48 5.00 -5.69
CA ARG A 23 -3.37 4.59 -4.83
C ARG A 23 -3.90 3.64 -3.75
N VAL A 24 -3.31 2.46 -3.65
CA VAL A 24 -3.64 1.48 -2.61
C VAL A 24 -2.67 1.69 -1.45
N ILE A 25 -3.20 2.10 -0.30
CA ILE A 25 -2.45 2.30 0.94
C ILE A 25 -2.71 1.09 1.84
N LEU A 26 -1.66 0.49 2.37
CA LEU A 26 -1.74 -0.58 3.36
C LEU A 26 -1.30 -0.01 4.72
N GLY A 27 -2.07 -0.28 5.78
CA GLY A 27 -1.76 0.18 7.13
C GLY A 27 -2.89 1.02 7.76
N PRO A 28 -2.77 1.39 9.05
CA PRO A 28 -1.54 1.81 9.71
C PRO A 28 -0.66 0.66 10.22
N TYR A 29 0.65 0.75 9.98
CA TYR A 29 1.64 -0.19 10.52
C TYR A 29 2.27 0.38 11.79
N PRO A 30 2.26 -0.35 12.92
CA PRO A 30 2.87 0.13 14.17
C PRO A 30 4.41 0.11 14.12
N GLN A 31 5.00 -0.66 13.21
CA GLN A 31 6.45 -0.79 13.07
C GLN A 31 6.84 -0.87 11.60
N LYS A 32 7.96 -0.22 11.25
CA LYS A 32 8.58 -0.25 9.90
C LYS A 32 8.77 -1.68 9.39
N ARG A 33 9.17 -2.61 10.26
CA ARG A 33 9.46 -4.00 9.90
C ARG A 33 8.24 -4.73 9.32
N LYS A 34 7.02 -4.45 9.82
CA LYS A 34 5.78 -5.02 9.25
C LYS A 34 5.54 -4.51 7.84
N ALA A 35 5.68 -3.19 7.62
CA ALA A 35 5.54 -2.59 6.30
C ALA A 35 6.58 -3.14 5.29
N GLU A 36 7.81 -3.39 5.74
CA GLU A 36 8.85 -4.00 4.88
C GLU A 36 8.58 -5.47 4.57
N SER A 37 8.04 -6.24 5.51
CA SER A 37 7.63 -7.63 5.29
C SER A 37 6.54 -7.71 4.23
N ASP A 38 5.51 -6.88 4.35
CA ASP A 38 4.40 -6.82 3.41
C ASP A 38 4.86 -6.31 2.02
N ARG A 39 5.75 -5.32 1.98
CA ARG A 39 6.40 -4.88 0.73
C ARG A 39 7.14 -6.03 0.05
N ASN A 40 7.88 -6.84 0.81
CA ASN A 40 8.57 -8.00 0.24
C ASN A 40 7.59 -9.03 -0.30
N GLN A 41 6.45 -9.24 0.37
CA GLN A 41 5.40 -10.12 -0.12
C GLN A 41 4.76 -9.59 -1.41
N LEU A 42 4.46 -8.29 -1.50
CA LEU A 42 3.92 -7.66 -2.71
C LEU A 42 4.88 -7.77 -3.89
N ARG A 43 6.18 -7.55 -3.64
CA ARG A 43 7.22 -7.75 -4.64
C ARG A 43 7.27 -9.18 -5.16
N ARG A 44 7.13 -10.18 -4.28
CA ARG A 44 7.07 -11.60 -4.69
C ARG A 44 5.88 -11.91 -5.60
N VAL A 45 4.79 -11.15 -5.45
CA VAL A 45 3.57 -11.27 -6.27
C VAL A 45 3.66 -10.40 -7.55
N GLY A 46 4.72 -9.63 -7.73
CA GLY A 46 4.93 -8.77 -8.91
C GLY A 46 4.21 -7.42 -8.84
N ILE A 47 3.78 -6.99 -7.64
CA ILE A 47 3.19 -5.66 -7.43
C ILE A 47 4.32 -4.68 -7.15
N GLU A 48 4.69 -3.89 -8.16
CA GLU A 48 5.69 -2.82 -8.10
C GLU A 48 5.21 -1.61 -8.92
N PRO A 49 5.63 -0.36 -8.60
CA PRO A 49 6.52 0.04 -7.50
C PRO A 49 5.76 0.23 -6.17
N CYS A 50 6.28 -0.34 -5.09
CA CYS A 50 5.76 -0.14 -3.72
C CYS A 50 6.67 0.79 -2.92
N ALA A 51 6.12 1.90 -2.44
CA ALA A 51 6.79 2.84 -1.56
C ALA A 51 6.24 2.77 -0.13
N ILE A 52 7.12 2.84 0.86
CA ILE A 52 6.75 2.93 2.28
C ILE A 52 6.78 4.41 2.66
N TRP A 53 5.67 4.91 3.18
CA TRP A 53 5.52 6.29 3.60
C TRP A 53 5.43 6.34 5.13
N TYR A 54 6.24 7.20 5.74
CA TYR A 54 6.08 7.58 7.13
C TYR A 54 5.06 8.71 7.18
N TRP A 55 3.94 8.46 7.84
CA TRP A 55 2.99 9.51 8.21
C TRP A 55 3.40 9.94 9.62
N GLU A 56 4.03 11.11 9.74
CA GLU A 56 4.17 11.82 11.02
C GLU A 56 2.84 12.40 11.46
#